data_AF-A0AA88Y700-F1
#
_entry.id   AF-A0AA88Y700-F1
#
_cell.length_a   1.000
_cell.length_b   1.000
_cell.length_c   1.000
_cell.angle_alpha   90.00
_cell.angle_beta   90.00
_cell.angle_gamma   90.00
#
_symmetry.space_group_name_H-M   'P 1'
#
loop_
_entity.id
_entity.type
_entity.pdbx_description
1 polymer ?
#
loop_
_entity_poly.entity_id
_entity_poly.type
_entity_poly.pdbx_seq_one_letter_code
_entity_poly.pdbx_strand_id
1 'polypeptide(L)' 'MEAEIVLNGNGKVYTYSGGETTMYGSGSASAVLHLHANDNVWIRILNNKVENDGIIRVHGDRWSSFCGFKIA' A
#
# COMPACT_ATOMS: atom_id res chain seq x y z
N MET A 1 1.06 2.06 -9.95
CA MET A 1 1.33 1.43 -8.62
C MET A 1 0.03 0.99 -7.95
N GLU A 2 0.02 -0.23 -7.42
CA GLU A 2 -1.09 -0.81 -6.65
C GLU A 2 -0.59 -1.31 -5.30
N ALA A 3 -1.28 -0.95 -4.22
CA ALA A 3 -0.94 -1.40 -2.87
C ALA A 3 -2.18 -1.60 -2.02
N GLU A 4 -2.03 -2.31 -0.91
CA GLU A 4 -3.11 -2.49 0.05
C GLU A 4 -2.65 -2.53 1.50
N ILE A 5 -3.55 -2.13 2.39
CA ILE A 5 -3.43 -2.36 3.83
C ILE A 5 -3.86 -3.79 4.13
N VAL A 6 -3.00 -4.55 4.80
CA VAL A 6 -3.22 -5.96 5.16
C VAL A 6 -3.37 -6.09 6.67
N LEU A 7 -4.38 -6.84 7.10
CA LEU A 7 -4.58 -7.28 8.50
C LEU A 7 -4.51 -8.80 8.56
N ASN A 8 -3.50 -9.33 9.25
CA ASN A 8 -3.28 -10.78 9.41
C ASN A 8 -3.35 -11.55 8.08
N GLY A 9 -2.75 -11.00 7.02
CA GLY A 9 -2.72 -11.60 5.68
C GLY A 9 -3.93 -11.27 4.78
N ASN A 10 -4.99 -10.69 5.34
CA ASN A 10 -6.20 -10.32 4.60
C ASN A 10 -6.13 -8.86 4.13
N GLY A 11 -6.31 -8.63 2.83
CA GLY A 11 -6.45 -7.28 2.27
C GLY A 11 -7.69 -6.57 2.82
N LYS A 12 -7.52 -5.30 3.22
CA LYS A 12 -8.58 -4.46 3.80
C LYS A 12 -8.88 -3.22 3.00
N VAL A 13 -7.84 -2.54 2.53
CA VAL A 13 -7.97 -1.30 1.79
C VAL A 13 -7.04 -1.35 0.61
N TYR A 14 -7.57 -1.20 -0.58
CA TYR A 14 -6.79 -1.15 -1.80
C TYR A 14 -6.58 0.31 -2.23
N THR A 15 -5.37 0.62 -2.68
CA THR A 15 -5.03 1.91 -3.28
C THR A 15 -4.36 1.69 -4.64
N TYR A 16 -4.76 2.51 -5.59
CA TYR A 16 -4.23 2.52 -6.94
C TYR A 16 -3.82 3.94 -7.28
N SER A 17 -2.64 4.09 -7.88
CA SER A 17 -2.24 5.31 -8.54
C SER A 17 -1.82 4.97 -9.96
N GLY A 18 -2.58 5.49 -10.92
CA GLY A 18 -2.22 5.52 -12.33
C GLY A 18 -1.54 6.85 -12.63
N GLY A 19 -0.34 6.80 -13.19
CA GLY A 19 0.33 7.95 -13.77
C GLY A 19 0.76 7.59 -15.19
N GLU A 20 0.70 8.55 -16.12
CA GLU A 20 1.41 8.39 -17.38
C GLU A 20 2.92 8.32 -17.10
N THR A 21 3.70 7.70 -17.99
CA THR A 21 5.15 7.47 -17.85
C THR A 21 5.99 8.73 -17.55
N THR A 22 5.41 9.93 -17.64
CA THR A 22 6.05 11.22 -17.39
C THR A 22 5.51 11.97 -16.17
N MET A 23 4.48 11.46 -15.48
CA MET A 23 3.87 12.11 -14.31
C MET A 23 3.90 11.17 -13.10
N TYR A 24 4.58 11.60 -12.03
CA TYR A 24 4.59 10.87 -10.76
C TYR A 24 3.18 10.89 -10.14
N GLY A 25 2.42 9.81 -10.31
CA GLY A 25 1.15 9.61 -9.63
C GLY A 25 1.36 9.32 -8.15
N SER A 26 0.57 9.95 -7.28
CA SER A 26 0.50 9.62 -5.86
C SER A 26 -0.81 8.91 -5.55
N GLY A 27 -0.74 7.86 -4.72
CA GLY A 27 -1.90 7.15 -4.21
C GLY A 27 -1.86 7.18 -2.69
N SER A 28 -2.98 7.54 -2.06
CA SER A 28 -3.12 7.55 -0.60
C SER A 28 -4.43 6.89 -0.21
N ALA A 29 -4.39 6.07 0.84
CA ALA A 29 -5.58 5.50 1.45
C ALA A 29 -5.39 5.40 2.97
N SER A 30 -6.49 5.45 3.70
CA SER A 30 -6.53 5.32 5.16
C SER A 30 -7.76 4.53 5.60
N ALA A 31 -7.67 3.89 6.76
CA ALA A 31 -8.81 3.21 7.39
C ALA A 31 -8.66 3.17 8.91
N VAL A 32 -9.80 3.01 9.57
CA VAL A 32 -9.87 2.64 10.99
C VAL A 32 -10.10 1.13 11.05
N LEU A 33 -9.21 0.42 11.76
CA LEU A 33 -9.28 -1.02 11.93
C LEU A 33 -9.49 -1.35 13.40
N HIS A 34 -10.43 -2.24 13.70
CA HIS A 34 -10.49 -2.90 15.01
C HIS A 34 -9.36 -3.92 15.07
N LEU A 35 -8.49 -3.83 16.08
CA LEU A 35 -7.37 -4.74 16.29
C LEU A 35 -7.50 -5.47 17.62
N HIS A 36 -7.24 -6.77 17.61
CA HIS A 36 -7.02 -7.57 18.80
C HIS A 36 -5.53 -7.62 19.16
N ALA A 37 -5.22 -8.11 20.36
CA ALA A 37 -3.84 -8.33 20.77
C ALA A 37 -3.15 -9.30 19.78
N ASN A 38 -1.94 -8.94 19.35
CA ASN A 38 -1.11 -9.65 18.37
C ASN A 38 -1.59 -9.59 16.91
N ASP A 39 -2.60 -8.79 16.59
CA ASP A 39 -2.92 -8.48 15.20
C ASP A 39 -1.76 -7.70 14.54
N ASN A 40 -1.43 -8.08 13.32
CA ASN A 40 -0.36 -7.48 12.54
C ASN A 40 -0.95 -6.72 11.35
N VAL A 41 -0.51 -5.47 11.18
CA VAL A 41 -0.90 -4.60 10.07
C VAL A 41 0.35 -4.21 9.28
N TRP A 42 0.31 -4.38 7.97
CA TRP A 42 1.39 -4.00 7.07
C TRP A 42 0.85 -3.60 5.70
N ILE A 43 1.73 -3.07 4.85
CA ILE A 43 1.42 -2.75 3.46
C ILE A 43 1.91 -3.88 2.56
N ARG A 44 1.05 -4.33 1.65
CA ARG A 44 1.43 -5.21 0.54
C ARG A 44 1.36 -4.43 -0.76
N ILE A 45 2.47 -4.42 -1.49
CA ILE A 45 2.49 -3.90 -2.86
C ILE A 45 2.06 -5.05 -3.76
N LEU A 46 1.09 -4.80 -4.62
CA LEU A 46 0.54 -5.82 -5.49
C LEU A 46 1.38 -5.89 -6.76
N ASN A 47 1.75 -7.12 -7.14
CA ASN A 47 2.56 -7.35 -8.32
C ASN A 47 1.74 -7.10 -9.59
N ASN A 48 1.76 -5.87 -10.09
CA ASN A 48 1.29 -5.58 -11.43
C ASN A 48 2.34 -6.09 -12.44
N LYS A 49 2.04 -7.18 -13.17
CA LYS A 49 2.96 -7.80 -14.14
C LYS A 49 3.32 -6.91 -15.34
N VAL A 50 2.56 -5.84 -15.58
CA VAL A 50 2.84 -4.86 -16.64
C VAL A 50 3.87 -3.83 -16.18
N GLU A 51 3.90 -3.50 -14.88
CA GLU A 51 4.85 -2.54 -14.29
C GLU A 51 6.07 -3.20 -13.60
N ASN A 52 5.91 -4.41 -13.05
CA ASN A 52 6.92 -5.11 -12.26
C ASN A 52 7.52 -6.29 -13.05
N ASP A 53 8.76 -6.14 -13.51
CA ASP A 53 9.54 -7.18 -14.20
C ASP A 53 10.12 -8.20 -13.21
N GLY A 54 9.24 -8.97 -12.56
CA GLY A 54 9.63 -10.02 -11.60
C GLY A 54 10.19 -9.53 -10.25
N ILE A 55 10.39 -8.23 -10.09
CA ILE A 55 10.79 -7.57 -8.84
C ILE A 55 9.71 -6.55 -8.50
N ILE A 56 9.11 -6.67 -7.31
CA ILE A 56 8.21 -5.64 -6.77
C ILE A 56 9.03 -4.38 -6.55
N ARG A 57 8.84 -3.37 -7.40
CA ARG A 57 9.48 -2.07 -7.24
C ARG A 57 8.44 -1.12 -6.66
N VAL A 58 8.74 -0.54 -5.50
CA VAL A 58 8.10 0.72 -5.12
C VAL A 58 8.64 1.76 -6.09
N HIS A 59 7.90 2.01 -7.17
CA HIS A 59 8.21 3.07 -8.12
C HIS A 59 7.89 4.42 -7.47
N GLY A 60 8.83 4.88 -6.68
CA GLY A 60 8.87 6.21 -6.08
C GLY A 60 10.33 6.46 -5.79
N ASP A 61 10.99 7.16 -6.68
CA ASP A 61 12.39 7.49 -6.53
C ASP A 61 12.67 8.33 -5.28
N ARG A 62 11.65 8.85 -4.57
CA ARG A 62 11.89 9.73 -3.40
C ARG A 62 10.99 9.57 -2.17
N TRP A 63 9.67 9.34 -2.24
CA TRP A 63 8.84 9.38 -1.01
C TRP A 63 7.66 8.39 -0.98
N SER A 64 7.61 7.57 0.07
CA SER A 64 6.47 6.73 0.45
C SER A 64 6.33 6.74 1.97
N SER A 65 5.10 6.80 2.49
CA SER A 65 4.85 6.82 3.92
C SER A 65 3.73 5.86 4.30
N PHE A 66 3.83 5.31 5.52
CA PHE A 66 2.78 4.54 6.17
C PHE A 66 2.80 4.92 7.65
N CYS A 67 1.64 5.29 8.20
CA CYS A 67 1.51 5.63 9.61
C CYS A 67 0.27 4.96 10.22
N GLY A 68 0.33 4.74 11.53
CA GLY A 68 -0.78 4.23 12.32
C GLY A 68 -0.64 4.68 13.77
N PHE A 69 -1.76 4.92 14.42
CA PHE A 69 -1.82 5.27 15.83
C PHE A 69 -3.09 4.69 16.46
N LYS A 70 -3.05 4.48 17.77
CA LYS A 70 -4.20 4.00 18.54
C LYS A 70 -5.18 5.15 18.77
N ILE A 71 -6.46 4.96 18.43
CA ILE A 71 -7.51 5.98 18.58
C ILE A 71 -8.28 5.82 19.91
N ALA A 72 -8.48 4.60 20.39
CA ALA A 72 -9.17 4.28 21.65
C ALA A 72 -8.65 2.95 22.22
#